data_AF-A0A0G1G3C7-F1
#
_entry.id   AF-A0A0G1G3C7-F1
#
_cell.length_a   1.000
_cell.length_b   1.000
_cell.length_c   1.000
_cell.angle_alpha   90.00
_cell.angle_beta   90.00
_cell.angle_gamma   90.00
#
_symmetry.space_group_name_H-M   'P 1'
#
loop_
_entity.id
_entity.type
_entity.pdbx_description
1 polymer ?
#
loop_
_entity_poly.entity_id
_entity_poly.type
_entity_poly.pdbx_seq_one_letter_code
_entity_poly.pdbx_strand_id
1 'polypeptide(L)'
;MPKPTSLINRIKNFCNAHTLIKPGDRIVIGLSGGPDSVLLTHILAQLRSEYQVTIFAAHLDHGWRAESADDATYCLQLCKTLSIPLEIEHARNIKLNKTTNGSKEDLGRQLRRTFFTGVQKKHKANKIALAHHADDQIETFLIRLIRGATVSGLAAMRPQYGPYIRPLLEIPKKEIEDWLHQEQINYCVDPTNKSDDYLRNRIRNTLIS
;
A
#
# COMPACT_ATOMS: atom_id res chain seq x y z
N MET A 1 -23.37 6.29 -9.42
CA MET A 1 -22.00 6.22 -8.85
C MET A 1 -22.05 6.75 -7.42
N PRO A 2 -21.41 6.09 -6.44
CA PRO A 2 -21.28 6.64 -5.09
C PRO A 2 -20.56 7.99 -5.15
N LYS A 3 -21.00 8.99 -4.38
CA LYS A 3 -20.34 10.32 -4.33
C LYS A 3 -18.92 10.20 -3.73
N PRO A 4 -17.95 11.08 -4.05
CA PRO A 4 -16.59 11.05 -3.48
C PRO A 4 -16.56 10.99 -1.95
N THR A 5 -17.46 11.74 -1.29
CA THR A 5 -17.67 11.74 0.17
C THR A 5 -18.05 10.36 0.72
N SER A 6 -18.70 9.52 -0.10
CA SER A 6 -19.09 8.17 0.32
C SER A 6 -17.90 7.20 0.41
N LEU A 7 -16.86 7.37 -0.42
CA LEU A 7 -15.69 6.50 -0.38
C LEU A 7 -14.86 6.76 0.89
N ILE A 8 -14.59 8.03 1.17
CA ILE A 8 -13.87 8.46 2.38
C ILE A 8 -14.59 7.94 3.63
N ASN A 9 -15.92 8.12 3.67
CA ASN A 9 -16.73 7.64 4.79
C ASN A 9 -16.72 6.12 4.92
N ARG A 10 -16.71 5.35 3.82
CA ARG A 10 -16.56 3.89 3.86
C ARG A 10 -15.21 3.48 4.44
N ILE A 11 -14.12 4.09 3.97
CA ILE A 11 -12.76 3.83 4.51
C ILE A 11 -12.69 4.18 5.99
N LYS A 12 -13.26 5.32 6.39
CA LYS A 12 -13.34 5.76 7.78
C LYS A 12 -14.13 4.79 8.65
N ASN A 13 -15.32 4.38 8.20
CA ASN A 13 -16.15 3.41 8.90
C ASN A 13 -15.43 2.07 9.06
N PHE A 14 -14.73 1.61 8.01
CA PHE A 14 -13.91 0.41 8.05
C PHE A 14 -12.75 0.53 9.06
N CYS A 15 -12.03 1.66 9.05
CA CYS A 15 -10.99 1.96 10.04
C CYS A 15 -11.52 1.92 11.48
N ASN A 16 -12.71 2.46 11.72
CA ASN A 16 -13.35 2.47 13.03
C ASN A 16 -13.81 1.07 13.46
N ALA A 17 -14.50 0.34 12.58
CA ALA A 17 -15.01 -1.01 12.83
C ALA A 17 -13.88 -1.99 13.20
N HIS A 18 -12.71 -1.84 12.59
CA HIS A 18 -11.53 -2.66 12.88
C HIS A 18 -10.52 -2.02 13.82
N THR A 19 -10.82 -0.82 14.35
CA THR A 19 -9.91 -0.06 15.24
C THR A 19 -8.49 0.09 14.65
N LEU A 20 -8.41 0.32 13.34
CA LEU A 20 -7.13 0.40 12.62
C LEU A 20 -6.32 1.63 13.04
N ILE A 21 -7.01 2.74 13.29
CA ILE A 21 -6.45 4.04 13.62
C ILE A 21 -7.06 4.53 14.93
N LYS A 22 -6.22 4.99 15.85
CA LYS A 22 -6.61 5.58 17.13
C LYS A 22 -6.06 7.00 17.29
N PRO A 23 -6.69 7.85 18.11
CA PRO A 23 -6.14 9.13 18.50
C PRO A 23 -4.69 9.05 18.97
N GLY A 24 -3.82 9.90 18.42
CA GLY A 24 -2.41 9.96 18.75
C GLY A 24 -1.52 8.92 18.05
N ASP A 25 -2.08 8.07 17.18
CA ASP A 25 -1.28 7.13 16.39
C ASP A 25 -0.25 7.87 15.51
N ARG A 26 0.91 7.23 15.37
CA ARG A 26 1.99 7.66 14.48
C ARG A 26 2.10 6.63 13.37
N ILE A 27 1.76 7.03 12.15
CA ILE A 27 1.50 6.13 11.03
C ILE A 27 2.56 6.35 9.94
N VAL A 28 3.22 5.27 9.52
CA VAL A 28 4.07 5.24 8.32
C VAL A 28 3.26 4.69 7.15
N ILE A 29 3.10 5.46 6.08
CA ILE A 29 2.43 5.03 4.86
C ILE A 29 3.47 4.46 3.90
N GLY A 30 3.25 3.24 3.40
CA GLY A 30 4.03 2.73 2.28
C GLY A 30 3.59 3.41 0.98
N LEU A 31 4.38 4.35 0.49
CA LEU A 31 4.08 5.15 -0.70
C LEU A 31 4.91 4.67 -1.88
N SER A 32 4.29 4.01 -2.86
CA SER A 32 4.98 3.54 -4.07
C SER A 32 4.87 4.50 -5.25
N GLY A 33 3.99 5.50 -5.17
CA GLY A 33 3.66 6.39 -6.30
C GLY A 33 2.50 5.87 -7.16
N GLY A 34 2.14 4.59 -7.01
CA GLY A 34 0.99 3.99 -7.69
C GLY A 34 -0.35 4.42 -7.08
N PRO A 35 -1.46 4.24 -7.82
CA PRO A 35 -2.78 4.81 -7.50
C PRO A 35 -3.26 4.46 -6.09
N ASP A 36 -3.10 3.20 -5.65
CA ASP A 36 -3.60 2.76 -4.35
C ASP A 36 -2.88 3.47 -3.20
N SER A 37 -1.56 3.58 -3.31
CA SER A 37 -0.73 4.25 -2.31
C SER A 37 -0.94 5.76 -2.28
N VAL A 38 -1.23 6.35 -3.45
CA VAL A 38 -1.57 7.78 -3.60
C VAL A 38 -2.91 8.05 -2.94
N LEU A 39 -3.96 7.29 -3.26
CA LEU A 39 -5.26 7.40 -2.59
C LEU A 39 -5.11 7.27 -1.08
N LEU A 40 -4.44 6.21 -0.60
CA LEU A 40 -4.24 5.99 0.84
C LEU A 40 -3.57 7.20 1.50
N THR A 41 -2.59 7.80 0.83
CA THR A 41 -1.89 9.00 1.33
C THR A 41 -2.82 10.20 1.43
N HIS A 42 -3.62 10.47 0.41
CA HIS A 42 -4.61 11.55 0.44
C HIS A 42 -5.66 11.35 1.52
N ILE A 43 -6.23 10.14 1.63
CA ILE A 43 -7.26 9.84 2.63
C ILE A 43 -6.72 9.99 4.05
N LEU A 44 -5.54 9.43 4.34
CA LEU A 44 -4.97 9.59 5.68
C LEU A 44 -4.58 11.04 5.96
N ALA A 45 -4.11 11.80 4.98
CA ALA A 45 -3.85 13.23 5.13
C ALA A 45 -5.12 14.02 5.50
N GLN A 46 -6.25 13.74 4.84
CA GLN A 46 -7.54 14.36 5.15
C GLN A 46 -8.06 13.97 6.53
N LEU A 47 -7.86 12.72 6.94
CA LEU A 47 -8.28 12.20 8.24
C LEU A 47 -7.30 12.57 9.38
N ARG A 48 -6.16 13.20 9.07
CA ARG A 48 -5.07 13.48 10.03
C ARG A 48 -5.54 14.28 11.24
N SER A 49 -6.25 15.37 10.99
CA SER A 49 -6.72 16.28 12.05
C SER A 49 -7.83 15.64 12.87
N GLU A 50 -8.73 14.90 12.22
CA GLU A 50 -9.86 14.24 12.90
C GLU A 50 -9.38 13.17 13.88
N TYR A 51 -8.47 12.30 13.43
CA TYR A 51 -7.89 11.27 14.29
C TYR A 51 -6.69 11.75 15.10
N GLN A 52 -6.30 13.02 15.02
CA GLN A 52 -5.14 13.56 15.75
C GLN A 52 -3.87 12.69 15.58
N VAL A 53 -3.63 12.22 14.35
CA VAL A 53 -2.51 11.32 14.03
C VAL A 53 -1.33 12.08 13.45
N THR A 54 -0.14 11.53 13.65
CA THR A 54 1.06 11.98 12.94
C THR A 54 1.35 11.04 11.78
N ILE A 55 1.56 11.58 10.59
CA ILE A 55 1.75 10.79 9.37
C ILE A 55 3.14 11.00 8.81
N PHE A 56 3.76 9.91 8.39
CA PHE A 56 5.02 9.85 7.66
C PHE A 56 4.82 9.00 6.42
N ALA A 57 5.51 9.31 5.33
CA ALA A 57 5.54 8.48 4.14
C ALA A 57 6.90 7.78 4.02
N ALA A 58 6.90 6.57 3.46
CA ALA A 58 8.08 5.77 3.20
C ALA A 58 8.03 5.23 1.77
N HIS A 59 8.94 5.69 0.92
CA HIS A 59 9.12 5.22 -0.45
C HIS A 59 10.39 4.37 -0.55
N LEU A 60 10.24 3.14 -1.03
CA LEU A 60 11.38 2.27 -1.34
C LEU A 60 11.53 2.20 -2.85
N ASP A 61 12.61 2.79 -3.36
CA ASP A 61 12.98 2.64 -4.75
C ASP A 61 13.70 1.30 -4.94
N HIS A 62 13.05 0.39 -5.66
CA HIS A 62 13.60 -0.92 -5.96
C HIS A 62 14.72 -0.89 -7.02
N GLY A 63 14.83 0.18 -7.81
CA GLY A 63 15.79 0.31 -8.90
C GLY A 63 15.56 -0.71 -10.03
N TRP A 64 14.34 -1.23 -10.14
CA TRP A 64 13.99 -2.26 -11.13
C TRP A 64 13.67 -1.67 -12.51
N ARG A 65 13.56 -0.33 -12.62
CA ARG A 65 13.27 0.41 -13.86
C ARG A 65 14.14 1.65 -13.94
N ALA A 66 14.37 2.12 -15.16
CA ALA A 66 15.05 3.38 -15.41
C ALA A 66 14.23 4.60 -14.89
N GLU A 67 12.90 4.48 -14.91
CA GLU A 67 11.93 5.52 -14.51
C GLU A 67 11.73 5.60 -12.98
N SER A 68 12.41 4.78 -12.18
CA SER A 68 12.19 4.76 -10.72
C SER A 68 12.56 6.10 -10.04
N ALA A 69 13.42 6.89 -10.68
CA ALA A 69 13.76 8.24 -10.25
C ALA A 69 12.58 9.22 -10.41
N ASP A 70 11.73 9.02 -11.42
CA ASP A 70 10.53 9.84 -11.64
C ASP A 70 9.45 9.52 -10.59
N ASP A 71 9.31 8.24 -10.22
CA ASP A 71 8.43 7.81 -9.13
C ASP A 71 8.80 8.45 -7.79
N ALA A 72 10.10 8.46 -7.46
CA ALA A 72 10.61 9.09 -6.25
C ALA A 72 10.37 10.62 -6.26
N THR A 73 10.54 11.26 -7.42
CA THR A 73 10.29 12.69 -7.60
C THR A 73 8.81 13.03 -7.41
N TYR A 74 7.91 12.25 -8.00
CA TYR A 74 6.48 12.38 -7.81
C TYR A 74 6.09 12.22 -6.34
N CYS A 75 6.57 11.16 -5.68
CA CYS A 75 6.29 10.91 -4.26
C CYS A 75 6.74 12.07 -3.36
N LEU A 76 7.90 12.65 -3.67
CA LEU A 76 8.43 13.82 -2.96
C LEU A 76 7.53 15.04 -3.14
N GLN A 77 7.06 15.32 -4.36
CA GLN A 77 6.16 16.43 -4.64
C GLN A 77 4.79 16.26 -3.95
N LEU A 78 4.22 15.05 -4.02
CA LEU A 78 2.98 14.71 -3.33
C LEU A 78 3.10 14.95 -1.81
N CYS A 79 4.16 14.43 -1.19
CA CYS A 79 4.37 14.57 0.24
C CYS A 79 4.62 16.02 0.67
N LYS A 80 5.34 16.82 -0.15
CA LYS A 80 5.47 18.26 0.06
C LYS A 80 4.11 18.97 0.03
N THR A 81 3.29 18.67 -0.96
CA THR A 81 1.94 19.25 -1.12
C THR A 81 1.05 18.94 0.09
N LEU A 82 1.10 17.70 0.58
CA LEU A 82 0.31 17.26 1.73
C LEU A 82 0.96 17.57 3.09
N SER A 83 2.13 18.22 3.11
CA SER A 83 2.91 18.48 4.33
C SER A 83 3.16 17.21 5.17
N ILE A 84 3.56 16.13 4.48
CA ILE A 84 3.92 14.83 5.07
C ILE A 84 5.44 14.65 4.92
N PRO A 85 6.20 14.36 6.01
CA PRO A 85 7.60 13.99 5.89
C PRO A 85 7.75 12.68 5.12
N LEU A 86 8.63 12.66 4.12
CA LEU A 86 8.93 11.49 3.29
C LEU A 86 10.34 10.95 3.58
N GLU A 87 10.42 9.66 3.87
CA GLU A 87 11.67 8.90 3.87
C GLU A 87 11.79 8.15 2.54
N ILE A 88 12.93 8.29 1.88
CA ILE A 88 13.26 7.58 0.64
C ILE A 88 14.50 6.73 0.91
N GLU A 89 14.49 5.49 0.44
CA GLU A 89 15.68 4.63 0.43
C GLU A 89 15.73 3.83 -0.88
N HIS A 90 16.93 3.46 -1.31
CA HIS A 90 17.12 2.54 -2.42
C HIS A 90 17.30 1.10 -1.92
N ALA A 91 16.64 0.15 -2.58
CA ALA A 91 16.72 -1.28 -2.25
C ALA A 91 18.16 -1.81 -2.21
N ARG A 92 19.04 -1.32 -3.09
CA ARG A 92 20.47 -1.71 -3.13
C ARG A 92 21.25 -1.36 -1.85
N ASN A 93 20.77 -0.38 -1.07
CA ASN A 93 21.41 0.05 0.17
C ASN A 93 20.96 -0.79 1.37
N ILE A 94 19.91 -1.59 1.23
CA ILE A 94 19.35 -2.40 2.31
C ILE A 94 20.05 -3.75 2.36
N LYS A 95 20.78 -3.98 3.44
CA LYS A 95 21.40 -5.28 3.72
C LYS A 95 20.38 -6.21 4.38
N LEU A 96 20.17 -7.38 3.79
CA LEU A 96 19.37 -8.46 4.38
C LEU A 96 20.30 -9.49 5.04
N ASN A 97 19.98 -9.90 6.27
CA ASN A 97 20.80 -10.81 7.07
C ASN A 97 20.74 -12.28 6.61
N LYS A 98 19.92 -12.62 5.62
CA LYS A 98 19.78 -13.98 5.08
C LYS A 98 19.99 -13.97 3.57
N THR A 99 20.77 -14.93 3.07
CA THR A 99 20.80 -15.28 1.65
C THR A 99 19.38 -15.67 1.22
N THR A 100 18.79 -14.87 0.33
CA THR A 100 17.44 -15.11 -0.14
C THR A 100 17.46 -16.13 -1.28
N ASN A 101 17.14 -17.40 -0.98
CA ASN A 101 16.78 -18.40 -2.00
C ASN A 101 15.33 -18.21 -2.51
N GLY A 102 14.80 -17.00 -2.42
CA GLY A 102 13.39 -16.68 -2.67
C GLY A 102 13.16 -16.06 -4.05
N SER A 103 11.90 -16.03 -4.47
CA SER A 103 11.48 -15.34 -5.69
C SER A 103 11.78 -13.82 -5.60
N LYS A 104 11.83 -13.12 -6.76
CA LYS A 104 11.95 -11.65 -6.79
C LYS A 104 10.89 -10.95 -5.91
N GLU A 105 9.68 -11.51 -5.82
CA GLU A 105 8.60 -10.99 -4.96
C GLU A 105 8.94 -11.09 -3.47
N ASP A 106 9.50 -12.23 -3.04
CA ASP A 106 9.88 -12.45 -1.65
C ASP A 106 11.02 -11.52 -1.22
N LEU A 107 12.02 -11.34 -2.08
CA LEU A 107 13.10 -10.38 -1.87
C LEU A 107 12.53 -8.96 -1.73
N GLY A 108 11.67 -8.52 -2.65
CA GLY A 108 11.02 -7.21 -2.59
C GLY A 108 10.17 -7.01 -1.33
N ARG A 109 9.49 -8.07 -0.85
CA ARG A 109 8.76 -8.04 0.41
C ARG A 109 9.69 -7.90 1.62
N GLN A 110 10.82 -8.61 1.65
CA GLN A 110 11.79 -8.51 2.75
C GLN A 110 12.44 -7.13 2.81
N LEU A 111 12.86 -6.59 1.67
CA LEU A 111 13.42 -5.23 1.58
C LEU A 111 12.44 -4.17 2.11
N ARG A 112 11.18 -4.21 1.64
CA ARG A 112 10.12 -3.30 2.14
C ARG A 112 9.91 -3.42 3.64
N ARG A 113 9.85 -4.64 4.17
CA ARG A 113 9.70 -4.85 5.61
C ARG A 113 10.87 -4.28 6.41
N THR A 114 12.10 -4.52 5.97
CA THR A 114 13.30 -3.99 6.64
C THR A 114 13.28 -2.46 6.63
N PHE A 115 13.02 -1.85 5.48
CA PHE A 115 12.92 -0.41 5.33
C PHE A 115 11.82 0.19 6.21
N PHE A 116 10.58 -0.28 6.08
CA PHE A 116 9.44 0.26 6.83
C PHE A 116 9.62 0.07 8.33
N THR A 117 10.23 -1.03 8.79
CA THR A 117 10.56 -1.21 10.20
C THR A 117 11.63 -0.21 10.67
N GLY A 118 12.60 0.13 9.83
CA GLY A 118 13.59 1.18 10.12
C GLY A 118 12.95 2.55 10.26
N VAL A 119 12.09 2.93 9.30
CA VAL A 119 11.32 4.18 9.33
C VAL A 119 10.39 4.22 10.56
N GLN A 120 9.74 3.10 10.85
CA GLN A 120 8.87 2.96 12.02
C GLN A 120 9.63 3.27 13.32
N LYS A 121 10.83 2.69 13.48
CA LYS A 121 11.68 2.95 14.66
C LYS A 121 12.16 4.40 14.72
N LYS A 122 12.65 4.96 13.60
CA LYS A 122 13.12 6.35 13.49
C LYS A 122 12.07 7.35 13.98
N HIS A 123 10.83 7.16 13.54
CA HIS A 123 9.73 8.08 13.84
C HIS A 123 8.88 7.66 15.04
N LYS A 124 9.28 6.61 15.78
CA LYS A 124 8.50 6.02 16.88
C LYS A 124 7.05 5.73 16.48
N ALA A 125 6.86 5.28 15.24
CA ALA A 125 5.56 4.97 14.69
C ALA A 125 5.04 3.63 15.24
N ASN A 126 3.75 3.56 15.51
CA ASN A 126 3.11 2.34 16.00
C ASN A 126 2.28 1.63 14.90
N LYS A 127 2.12 2.27 13.74
CA LYS A 127 1.37 1.73 12.59
C LYS A 127 2.15 1.86 11.28
N ILE A 128 1.98 0.88 10.41
CA ILE A 128 2.43 0.91 9.01
C ILE A 128 1.20 0.68 8.13
N ALA A 129 0.75 1.69 7.39
CA ALA A 129 -0.38 1.60 6.49
C ALA A 129 0.04 1.14 5.10
N LEU A 130 -0.62 0.10 4.60
CA LEU A 130 -0.41 -0.46 3.25
C LEU A 130 -1.70 -0.34 2.45
N ALA A 131 -1.56 0.02 1.17
CA ALA A 131 -2.69 0.28 0.27
C ALA A 131 -3.27 -0.99 -0.37
N HIS A 132 -3.39 -2.06 0.42
CA HIS A 132 -4.02 -3.29 -0.05
C HIS A 132 -5.52 -3.12 -0.19
N HIS A 133 -6.06 -3.54 -1.32
CA HIS A 133 -7.45 -3.33 -1.72
C HIS A 133 -8.24 -4.64 -1.90
N ALA A 134 -9.52 -4.55 -2.28
CA ALA A 134 -10.39 -5.73 -2.38
C ALA A 134 -9.90 -6.73 -3.45
N ASP A 135 -9.40 -6.26 -4.58
CA ASP A 135 -8.91 -7.15 -5.64
C ASP A 135 -7.65 -7.91 -5.18
N ASP A 136 -6.78 -7.30 -4.35
CA ASP A 136 -5.65 -8.02 -3.74
C ASP A 136 -6.12 -9.17 -2.82
N GLN A 137 -7.31 -9.03 -2.20
CA GLN A 137 -7.92 -10.12 -1.42
C GLN A 137 -8.32 -11.28 -2.31
N ILE A 138 -8.96 -10.97 -3.44
CA ILE A 138 -9.38 -11.96 -4.44
C ILE A 138 -8.16 -12.71 -4.97
N GLU A 139 -7.10 -12.00 -5.37
CA GLU A 139 -5.85 -12.63 -5.81
C GLU A 139 -5.23 -13.50 -4.73
N THR A 140 -5.15 -13.00 -3.49
CA THR A 140 -4.58 -13.75 -2.37
C THR A 140 -5.40 -15.02 -2.11
N PHE A 141 -6.72 -14.93 -2.17
CA PHE A 141 -7.62 -16.07 -2.02
C PHE A 141 -7.40 -17.09 -3.14
N LEU A 142 -7.40 -16.66 -4.40
CA LEU A 142 -7.21 -17.54 -5.57
C LEU A 142 -5.84 -18.24 -5.55
N ILE A 143 -4.76 -17.53 -5.20
CA ILE A 143 -3.43 -18.13 -5.08
C ILE A 143 -3.40 -19.22 -3.99
N ARG A 144 -4.07 -18.98 -2.86
CA ARG A 144 -4.13 -19.96 -1.77
C ARG A 144 -5.00 -21.16 -2.12
N LEU A 145 -6.09 -20.93 -2.85
CA LEU A 145 -6.94 -21.98 -3.39
C LEU A 145 -6.17 -22.88 -4.35
N ILE A 146 -5.46 -22.30 -5.33
CA ILE A 146 -4.63 -23.04 -6.30
C ILE A 146 -3.53 -23.85 -5.59
N ARG A 147 -3.00 -23.34 -4.47
CA ARG A 147 -1.97 -24.02 -3.66
C ARG A 147 -2.52 -25.07 -2.68
N GLY A 148 -3.82 -25.37 -2.71
CA GLY A 148 -4.43 -26.43 -1.89
C GLY A 148 -4.60 -26.07 -0.42
N ALA A 149 -4.81 -24.79 -0.08
CA ALA A 149 -5.05 -24.38 1.30
C ALA A 149 -6.38 -24.96 1.86
N THR A 150 -6.38 -25.36 3.13
CA THR A 150 -7.60 -25.74 3.87
C THR A 150 -8.54 -24.54 4.06
N VAL A 151 -9.81 -24.77 4.42
CA VAL A 151 -10.81 -23.68 4.61
C VAL A 151 -10.32 -22.58 5.57
N SER A 152 -9.56 -22.93 6.62
CA SER A 152 -8.94 -21.96 7.53
C SER A 152 -7.74 -21.22 6.91
N GLY A 153 -7.06 -21.83 5.94
CA GLY A 153 -5.99 -21.23 5.13
C GLY A 153 -6.48 -20.29 4.03
N LEU A 154 -7.77 -20.36 3.65
CA LEU A 154 -8.38 -19.49 2.64
C LEU A 154 -8.60 -18.04 3.11
N ALA A 155 -8.64 -17.80 4.42
CA ALA A 155 -8.82 -16.44 4.96
C ALA A 155 -7.67 -15.53 4.50
N ALA A 156 -7.91 -14.64 3.53
CA ALA A 156 -6.88 -13.94 2.78
C ALA A 156 -6.04 -12.94 3.63
N MET A 157 -6.17 -11.62 3.46
CA MET A 157 -5.44 -10.68 4.32
C MET A 157 -6.33 -10.15 5.44
N ARG A 158 -5.77 -10.01 6.65
CA ARG A 158 -6.48 -9.37 7.77
C ARG A 158 -6.41 -7.84 7.68
N PRO A 159 -7.41 -7.09 8.16
CA PRO A 159 -7.36 -5.62 8.25
C PRO A 159 -6.13 -5.11 9.00
N GLN A 160 -5.74 -5.81 10.08
CA GLN A 160 -4.53 -5.56 10.84
C GLN A 160 -3.72 -6.83 11.05
N TYR A 161 -2.40 -6.73 10.97
CA TYR A 161 -1.46 -7.78 11.38
C TYR A 161 -0.22 -7.16 12.03
N GLY A 162 -0.08 -7.28 13.35
CA GLY A 162 0.95 -6.57 14.10
C GLY A 162 0.82 -5.05 13.90
N PRO A 163 1.88 -4.33 13.50
CA PRO A 163 1.82 -2.89 13.23
C PRO A 163 1.19 -2.57 11.86
N TYR A 164 1.01 -3.56 10.98
CA TYR A 164 0.54 -3.33 9.61
C TYR A 164 -0.98 -3.20 9.58
N ILE A 165 -1.48 -2.10 9.02
CA ILE A 165 -2.91 -1.84 8.79
C ILE A 165 -3.19 -1.71 7.30
N ARG A 166 -4.40 -2.10 6.87
CA ARG A 166 -4.84 -2.06 5.47
C ARG A 166 -6.18 -1.33 5.36
N PRO A 167 -6.20 0.02 5.36
CA PRO A 167 -7.45 0.79 5.37
C PRO A 167 -8.34 0.58 4.14
N LEU A 168 -7.76 0.21 2.99
CA LEU A 168 -8.47 0.11 1.70
C LEU A 168 -9.02 -1.29 1.42
N LEU A 169 -9.01 -2.20 2.39
CA LEU A 169 -9.13 -3.64 2.15
C LEU A 169 -10.47 -4.10 1.54
N GLU A 170 -11.52 -3.29 1.71
CA GLU A 170 -12.86 -3.50 1.14
C GLU A 170 -13.16 -2.60 -0.06
N ILE A 171 -12.17 -1.80 -0.50
CA ILE A 171 -12.33 -0.87 -1.60
C ILE A 171 -11.89 -1.57 -2.89
N PRO A 172 -12.74 -1.69 -3.92
CA PRO A 172 -12.36 -2.19 -5.23
C PRO A 172 -11.37 -1.26 -5.93
N LYS A 173 -10.47 -1.84 -6.73
CA LYS A 173 -9.48 -1.07 -7.52
C LYS A 173 -10.13 0.03 -8.36
N LYS A 174 -11.25 -0.30 -9.01
CA LYS A 174 -12.00 0.65 -9.84
C LYS A 174 -12.46 1.89 -9.06
N GLU A 175 -12.88 1.73 -7.81
CA GLU A 175 -13.29 2.88 -6.99
C GLU A 175 -12.11 3.78 -6.62
N ILE A 176 -10.91 3.20 -6.48
CA ILE A 176 -9.66 3.95 -6.25
C ILE A 176 -9.36 4.82 -7.47
N GLU A 177 -9.38 4.22 -8.66
CA GLU A 177 -9.09 4.91 -9.93
C GLU A 177 -10.15 5.98 -10.25
N ASP A 178 -11.43 5.65 -10.07
CA ASP A 178 -12.54 6.60 -10.26
C ASP A 178 -12.41 7.82 -9.35
N TRP A 179 -12.04 7.62 -8.08
CA TRP A 179 -11.84 8.73 -7.14
C TRP A 179 -10.65 9.60 -7.53
N LEU A 180 -9.51 9.00 -7.88
CA LEU A 180 -8.32 9.75 -8.30
C LEU A 180 -8.60 10.57 -9.56
N HIS A 181 -9.33 9.99 -10.52
CA HIS A 181 -9.75 10.69 -11.73
C HIS A 181 -10.71 11.86 -11.43
N GLN A 182 -11.70 11.65 -10.56
CA GLN A 182 -12.65 12.69 -10.15
C GLN A 182 -11.96 13.87 -9.45
N GLU A 183 -10.98 13.58 -8.60
CA GLU A 183 -10.20 14.59 -7.87
C GLU A 183 -9.04 15.16 -8.70
N GLN A 184 -8.87 14.72 -9.96
CA GLN A 184 -7.79 15.14 -10.86
C GLN A 184 -6.38 14.92 -10.28
N ILE A 185 -6.21 13.84 -9.52
CA ILE A 185 -4.95 13.48 -8.89
C ILE A 185 -4.19 12.52 -9.81
N ASN A 186 -3.04 12.98 -10.30
CA ASN A 186 -2.11 12.15 -11.06
C ASN A 186 -1.44 11.11 -10.16
N TYR A 187 -0.99 10.01 -10.73
CA TYR A 187 -0.21 8.96 -10.07
C TYR A 187 0.74 8.30 -11.07
N CYS A 188 1.78 7.62 -10.57
CA CYS A 188 2.70 6.87 -11.42
C CYS A 188 2.03 5.61 -11.95
N VAL A 189 2.05 5.41 -13.27
CA VAL A 189 1.55 4.21 -13.93
C VAL A 189 2.72 3.29 -14.21
N ASP A 190 2.72 2.13 -13.57
CA ASP A 190 3.72 1.08 -13.80
C ASP A 190 3.36 0.25 -15.04
N PRO A 191 4.14 0.29 -16.14
CA PRO A 191 3.85 -0.50 -17.34
C PRO A 191 4.08 -2.01 -17.12
N THR A 192 4.89 -2.43 -16.13
CA THR A 192 5.13 -3.85 -15.83
C THR A 192 4.02 -4.52 -15.01
N ASN A 193 3.04 -3.75 -14.51
CA ASN A 193 1.78 -4.34 -14.05
C ASN A 193 1.02 -5.07 -15.18
N LYS A 194 1.41 -4.86 -16.44
CA LYS A 194 0.90 -5.58 -17.61
C LYS A 194 1.70 -6.83 -18.00
N SER A 195 2.80 -7.18 -17.31
CA SER A 195 3.56 -8.39 -17.68
C SER A 195 3.03 -9.65 -16.99
N ASP A 196 2.76 -10.70 -17.78
CA ASP A 196 2.22 -12.00 -17.34
C ASP A 196 3.24 -12.90 -16.59
N ASP A 197 4.37 -12.33 -16.15
CA ASP A 197 5.48 -13.10 -15.58
C ASP A 197 5.21 -13.58 -14.14
N TYR A 198 4.25 -12.94 -13.45
CA TYR A 198 3.93 -13.24 -12.06
C TYR A 198 2.57 -13.95 -11.97
N LEU A 199 2.47 -14.98 -11.12
CA LEU A 199 1.22 -15.72 -10.86
C LEU A 199 0.07 -14.77 -10.48
N ARG A 200 0.38 -13.69 -9.75
CA ARG A 200 -0.57 -12.60 -9.45
C ARG A 200 -1.06 -11.86 -10.69
N ASN A 201 -0.14 -11.45 -11.57
CA ASN A 201 -0.49 -10.75 -12.80
C ASN A 201 -1.30 -11.66 -13.74
N ARG A 202 -0.95 -12.94 -13.86
CA ARG A 202 -1.76 -13.92 -14.61
C ARG A 202 -3.17 -14.08 -14.07
N ILE A 203 -3.33 -14.15 -12.75
CA ILE A 203 -4.66 -14.24 -12.13
C ILE A 203 -5.47 -12.96 -12.41
N ARG A 204 -4.87 -11.77 -12.28
CA ARG A 204 -5.51 -10.49 -12.65
C ARG A 204 -5.99 -10.50 -14.10
N ASN A 205 -5.10 -10.84 -15.04
CA ASN A 205 -5.36 -10.76 -16.47
C ASN A 205 -6.32 -11.86 -16.99
N THR A 206 -6.42 -13.00 -16.30
CA THR A 206 -7.19 -14.16 -16.79
C THR A 206 -8.54 -14.33 -16.09
N LEU A 207 -8.70 -13.88 -14.84
CA LEU A 207 -9.85 -14.24 -14.01
C LEU A 207 -10.63 -13.06 -13.40
N ILE A 208 -10.10 -11.84 -13.42
CA ILE A 208 -10.67 -10.67 -12.71
C ILE A 208 -11.10 -9.56 -13.69
N SER A 209 -11.10 -9.81 -15.00
CA SER A 209 -11.43 -8.82 -16.05
C SER A 209 -12.87 -8.31 -16.00
#